data_AF-A0A661CDH6-F1
#
_entry.id   AF-A0A661CDH6-F1
#
_cell.length_a   1.000
_cell.length_b   1.000
_cell.length_c   1.000
_cell.angle_alpha   90.00
_cell.angle_beta   90.00
_cell.angle_gamma   90.00
#
_symmetry.space_group_name_H-M   'P 1'
#
loop_
_entity.id
_entity.type
_entity.pdbx_description
1 polymer ?
#
loop_
_entity_poly.entity_id
_entity_poly.type
_entity_poly.pdbx_seq_one_letter_code
_entity_poly.pdbx_strand_id
1 'polypeptide(L)'
;MKILITGGTGFIGRTLCHRLLDSGHELTVLSRRPEQVTRLCGESVTSISNLEDLSAEEAIDAIINLSGEGIADRLWTKKRKQKLLDSRINITRQLIAYVASARQKPSVMISG
;
A
#
# COMPACT_ATOMS: atom_id res chain seq x y z
N MET A 1 13.87 8.50 0.99
CA MET A 1 13.00 8.11 -0.15
C MET A 1 11.56 8.23 0.29
N LYS A 2 10.69 8.65 -0.63
CA LYS A 2 9.24 8.67 -0.48
C LYS A 2 8.65 7.36 -0.97
N ILE A 3 8.06 6.59 -0.07
CA ILE A 3 7.60 5.22 -0.34
C ILE A 3 6.09 5.15 -0.12
N LEU A 4 5.36 4.74 -1.16
CA LEU A 4 3.94 4.42 -1.06
C LEU A 4 3.77 2.95 -0.67
N ILE A 5 3.05 2.68 0.40
CA ILE A 5 2.77 1.33 0.89
C ILE A 5 1.27 1.07 0.89
N THR A 6 0.83 -0.02 0.27
CA THR A 6 -0.52 -0.54 0.44
C THR A 6 -0.49 -1.69 1.45
N GLY A 7 -1.57 -1.86 2.24
CA GLY A 7 -1.61 -2.91 3.24
C GLY A 7 -0.67 -2.65 4.43
N GLY A 8 -0.27 -1.40 4.65
CA GLY A 8 0.63 -0.99 5.73
C GLY A 8 0.11 -1.37 7.13
N THR A 9 -1.20 -1.40 7.33
CA THR A 9 -1.82 -1.82 8.60
C THR A 9 -1.94 -3.35 8.76
N GLY A 10 -1.44 -4.13 7.80
CA GLY A 10 -1.43 -5.60 7.83
C GLY A 10 -0.28 -6.20 8.64
N PHE A 11 -0.22 -7.53 8.69
CA PHE A 11 0.77 -8.27 9.47
C PHE A 11 2.23 -7.92 9.09
N ILE A 12 2.55 -7.98 7.79
CA ILE A 12 3.88 -7.61 7.28
C ILE A 12 4.05 -6.10 7.25
N GLY A 13 3.01 -5.38 6.80
CA GLY A 13 3.05 -3.94 6.57
C GLY A 13 3.46 -3.13 7.79
N ARG A 14 2.96 -3.44 8.99
CA ARG A 14 3.24 -2.64 10.21
C ARG A 14 4.73 -2.68 10.55
N THR A 15 5.28 -3.88 10.62
CA THR A 15 6.70 -4.10 10.91
C THR A 15 7.58 -3.43 9.87
N LEU A 16 7.19 -3.52 8.58
CA LEU A 16 7.90 -2.89 7.49
C LEU A 16 7.86 -1.35 7.61
N CYS A 17 6.71 -0.76 7.95
CA CYS A 17 6.59 0.69 8.13
C CYS A 17 7.57 1.18 9.20
N HIS A 18 7.58 0.56 10.39
CA HIS A 18 8.51 0.94 11.46
C HIS A 18 9.97 0.83 11.02
N ARG A 19 10.35 -0.27 10.37
CA ARG A 19 11.73 -0.46 9.86
C ARG A 19 12.14 0.60 8.83
N LEU A 20 11.24 0.99 7.95
CA LEU A 20 11.52 2.00 6.92
C LEU A 20 11.58 3.41 7.52
N LEU A 21 10.73 3.73 8.50
CA LEU A 21 10.83 4.98 9.24
C LEU A 21 12.15 5.08 10.01
N ASP A 22 12.55 4.01 10.71
CA ASP A 22 13.83 3.96 11.44
C ASP A 22 15.04 4.16 10.50
N SER A 23 14.88 3.80 9.22
CA SER A 23 15.90 4.00 8.19
C SER A 23 15.85 5.39 7.53
N GLY A 24 14.98 6.29 7.99
CA GLY A 24 14.87 7.67 7.49
C GLY A 24 14.03 7.83 6.21
N HIS A 25 13.15 6.87 5.90
CA HIS A 25 12.25 6.99 4.75
C HIS A 25 10.96 7.74 5.12
N GLU A 26 10.41 8.48 4.15
CA GLU A 26 9.10 9.12 4.23
C GLU A 26 8.05 8.14 3.70
N LEU A 27 7.02 7.87 4.49
CA LEU A 27 6.02 6.87 4.15
C LEU A 27 4.65 7.49 3.92
N THR A 28 4.03 7.10 2.82
CA THR A 28 2.59 7.27 2.60
C THR A 28 1.93 5.90 2.58
N VAL A 29 0.91 5.70 3.41
CA VAL A 29 0.18 4.43 3.50
C VAL A 29 -1.23 4.61 2.95
N LEU A 30 -1.54 3.86 1.89
CA LEU A 30 -2.89 3.71 1.37
C LEU A 30 -3.64 2.67 2.21
N SER A 31 -4.67 3.13 2.91
CA SER A 31 -5.46 2.30 3.83
C SER A 31 -6.95 2.56 3.67
N ARG A 32 -7.75 1.49 3.71
CA ARG A 32 -9.22 1.59 3.85
C ARG A 32 -9.66 2.13 5.22
N ARG A 33 -8.70 2.24 6.15
CA ARG A 33 -8.85 2.72 7.53
C ARG A 33 -7.68 3.66 7.84
N PRO A 34 -7.66 4.87 7.26
CA PRO A 34 -6.57 5.83 7.43
C PRO A 34 -6.36 6.20 8.90
N GLU A 35 -7.43 6.24 9.70
CA GLU A 35 -7.42 6.58 11.12
C GLU A 35 -6.58 5.62 11.98
N GLN A 36 -6.33 4.41 11.48
CA GLN A 36 -5.52 3.41 12.18
C GLN A 36 -4.03 3.47 11.80
N VAL A 37 -3.68 4.17 10.71
CA VAL A 37 -2.32 4.16 10.16
C VAL A 37 -1.34 4.78 11.14
N THR A 38 -1.59 5.98 11.62
CA THR A 38 -0.70 6.70 12.55
C THR A 38 -0.38 5.83 13.78
N ARG A 39 -1.41 5.20 14.36
CA ARG A 39 -1.27 4.30 15.52
C ARG A 39 -0.49 3.01 15.21
N LEU A 40 -0.66 2.44 14.02
CA LEU A 40 -0.15 1.11 13.69
C LEU A 40 1.15 1.10 12.89
N CYS A 41 1.48 2.21 12.23
CA CYS A 41 2.58 2.33 11.28
C CYS A 41 3.59 3.41 11.70
N GLY A 42 3.23 4.34 12.58
CA GLY A 42 4.10 5.43 13.06
C GLY A 42 3.46 6.82 12.92
N GLU A 43 3.82 7.73 13.83
CA GLU A 43 3.19 9.07 13.91
C GLU A 43 3.48 9.97 12.70
N SER A 44 4.66 9.80 12.09
CA SER A 44 5.11 10.57 10.92
C SER A 44 4.60 10.03 9.58
N VAL A 45 3.79 8.96 9.58
CA VAL A 45 3.28 8.35 8.36
C VAL A 45 2.09 9.15 7.82
N THR A 46 2.17 9.55 6.55
CA THR A 46 1.03 10.13 5.84
C THR A 46 0.02 9.02 5.53
N SER A 47 -1.23 9.19 5.93
CA SER A 47 -2.30 8.23 5.65
C SER A 47 -3.23 8.76 4.57
N ILE A 48 -3.47 7.98 3.52
CA ILE A 48 -4.42 8.30 2.44
C ILE A 48 -5.46 7.19 2.29
N SER A 49 -6.64 7.55 1.79
CA SER A 49 -7.73 6.59 1.55
C SER A 49 -7.83 6.22 0.07
N ASN A 50 -7.43 7.15 -0.80
CA ASN A 50 -7.48 7.02 -2.25
C ASN A 50 -6.16 7.47 -2.86
N LEU A 51 -5.81 6.94 -4.04
CA LEU A 51 -4.57 7.34 -4.72
C LEU A 51 -4.66 8.76 -5.29
N GLU A 52 -5.87 9.23 -5.54
CA GLU A 52 -6.19 10.58 -5.97
C GLU A 52 -5.87 11.64 -4.89
N ASP A 53 -5.71 11.21 -3.63
CA ASP A 53 -5.25 12.07 -2.53
C ASP A 53 -3.75 12.42 -2.67
N LEU A 54 -2.99 11.69 -3.51
CA LEU A 54 -1.62 12.03 -3.86
C LEU A 54 -1.62 13.09 -4.96
N SER A 55 -0.92 14.20 -4.73
CA SER A 55 -0.70 15.18 -5.79
C SER A 55 0.10 14.54 -6.94
N ALA A 56 -0.27 14.85 -8.18
CA ALA A 56 0.51 14.44 -9.36
C ALA A 56 1.94 15.03 -9.37
N GLU A 57 2.18 16.06 -8.55
CA GLU A 57 3.48 16.70 -8.34
C GLU A 57 4.30 15.99 -7.26
N GLU A 58 3.67 15.15 -6.44
CA GLU A 58 4.35 14.41 -5.39
C GLU A 58 5.14 13.23 -6.00
N ALA A 59 6.46 13.33 -5.91
CA ALA A 59 7.36 12.27 -6.37
C ALA A 59 7.34 11.09 -5.39
N ILE A 60 6.83 9.95 -5.83
CA ILE A 60 6.97 8.66 -5.14
C ILE A 60 8.13 7.89 -5.76
N ASP A 61 9.13 7.56 -4.94
CA ASP A 61 10.36 6.89 -5.39
C ASP A 61 10.15 5.38 -5.57
N ALA A 62 9.30 4.78 -4.73
CA ALA A 62 9.04 3.34 -4.68
C ALA A 62 7.61 3.03 -4.22
N ILE A 63 7.04 1.94 -4.72
CA ILE A 63 5.74 1.41 -4.30
C ILE A 63 5.92 0.00 -3.74
N ILE A 64 5.32 -0.27 -2.57
CA ILE A 64 5.25 -1.61 -1.97
C ILE A 64 3.78 -1.99 -1.79
N ASN A 65 3.34 -2.98 -2.57
CA ASN A 65 1.96 -3.46 -2.55
C ASN A 65 1.84 -4.73 -1.69
N LEU A 66 1.35 -4.57 -0.45
CA LEU A 66 1.04 -5.67 0.46
C LEU A 66 -0.47 -5.83 0.70
N SER A 67 -1.28 -5.06 -0.04
CA SER A 67 -2.74 -5.16 0.01
C SER A 67 -3.23 -6.44 -0.65
N GLY A 68 -4.07 -7.14 0.08
CA GLY A 68 -4.78 -8.31 -0.41
C GLY A 68 -5.57 -8.93 0.71
N GLU A 69 -6.55 -9.74 0.33
CA GLU A 69 -7.23 -10.58 1.30
C GLU A 69 -6.30 -11.73 1.72
N GLY A 70 -6.28 -12.05 3.02
CA GLY A 70 -5.35 -13.03 3.60
C GLY A 70 -5.63 -14.43 3.06
N ILE A 71 -4.59 -15.16 2.71
CA ILE A 71 -4.72 -16.46 2.04
C ILE A 71 -5.14 -17.60 2.99
N ALA A 72 -4.79 -17.45 4.28
CA ALA A 72 -5.00 -18.43 5.34
C ALA A 72 -6.22 -18.15 6.22
N ASP A 73 -6.95 -17.04 6.00
CA ASP A 73 -7.98 -16.60 6.96
C ASP A 73 -9.16 -17.57 7.06
N ARG A 74 -9.49 -18.29 5.97
CA ARG A 74 -10.67 -19.17 5.85
C ARG A 74 -10.46 -20.27 4.81
N LEU A 75 -11.30 -21.31 4.88
CA LEU A 75 -11.38 -22.37 3.86
C LEU A 75 -11.64 -21.80 2.45
N TRP A 76 -11.02 -22.44 1.46
CA TRP A 76 -11.04 -22.00 0.06
C TRP A 76 -12.29 -22.48 -0.69
N THR A 77 -13.39 -21.75 -0.53
CA THR A 77 -14.56 -21.88 -1.40
C THR A 77 -14.33 -21.19 -2.75
N LYS A 78 -15.12 -21.50 -3.78
CA LYS A 78 -15.06 -20.78 -5.08
C LYS A 78 -15.19 -19.26 -4.90
N LYS A 79 -16.13 -18.82 -4.06
CA LYS A 79 -16.33 -17.40 -3.72
C LYS A 79 -15.09 -16.80 -3.04
N ARG A 80 -14.43 -17.54 -2.15
CA ARG A 80 -13.21 -17.08 -1.47
C ARG A 80 -12.03 -16.95 -2.44
N LYS A 81 -11.85 -17.92 -3.34
CA LYS A 81 -10.81 -17.87 -4.38
C LYS A 81 -11.00 -16.64 -5.27
N GLN A 82 -12.23 -16.36 -5.69
CA GLN A 82 -12.54 -15.16 -6.46
C GLN A 82 -12.19 -13.89 -5.67
N LYS A 83 -12.60 -13.81 -4.38
CA LYS A 83 -12.25 -12.68 -3.52
C LYS A 83 -10.73 -12.48 -3.38
N LEU A 84 -9.95 -13.55 -3.26
CA LEU A 84 -8.48 -13.49 -3.21
C LEU A 84 -7.90 -12.87 -4.48
N LEU A 85 -8.39 -13.30 -5.64
CA LEU A 85 -7.98 -12.78 -6.95
C LEU A 85 -8.37 -11.31 -7.09
N ASP A 86 -9.65 -10.99 -6.89
CA ASP A 86 -10.18 -9.63 -7.04
C ASP A 86 -9.44 -8.65 -6.13
N SER A 87 -9.18 -9.04 -4.88
CA SER A 87 -8.48 -8.17 -3.91
C SER A 87 -7.07 -7.78 -4.36
N ARG A 88 -6.40 -8.63 -5.17
CA ARG A 88 -5.05 -8.38 -5.68
C ARG A 88 -5.07 -7.69 -7.04
N ILE A 89 -5.96 -8.12 -7.93
CA ILE A 89 -6.10 -7.54 -9.26
C ILE A 89 -6.57 -6.09 -9.17
N ASN A 90 -7.57 -5.78 -8.34
CA ASN A 90 -8.13 -4.44 -8.26
C ASN A 90 -7.12 -3.41 -7.76
N ILE A 91 -6.40 -3.71 -6.68
CA ILE A 91 -5.39 -2.78 -6.15
C ILE A 91 -4.22 -2.62 -7.13
N THR A 92 -3.78 -3.70 -7.78
CA THR A 92 -2.69 -3.64 -8.76
C THR A 92 -3.08 -2.78 -9.96
N ARG A 93 -4.32 -2.88 -10.45
CA ARG A 93 -4.82 -2.01 -11.52
C ARG A 93 -4.81 -0.54 -11.13
N GLN A 94 -5.25 -0.21 -9.91
CA GLN A 94 -5.23 1.16 -9.40
C GLN A 94 -3.80 1.72 -9.31
N LEU A 95 -2.86 0.92 -8.78
CA LEU A 95 -1.45 1.32 -8.71
C LEU A 95 -0.83 1.52 -10.09
N ILE A 96 -1.11 0.64 -11.05
CA ILE A 96 -0.62 0.80 -12.43
C ILE A 96 -1.20 2.06 -13.07
N ALA A 97 -2.49 2.35 -12.87
CA ALA A 97 -3.11 3.57 -13.36
C ALA A 97 -2.44 4.83 -12.78
N TYR A 98 -2.19 4.84 -11.47
CA TYR A 98 -1.44 5.91 -10.79
C TYR A 98 -0.03 6.07 -11.37
N VAL A 99 0.72 4.98 -11.53
CA VAL A 99 2.07 5.00 -12.11
C VAL A 99 2.07 5.52 -13.55
N ALA A 100 1.01 5.23 -14.31
CA ALA A 100 0.86 5.72 -15.68
C ALA A 100 0.60 7.24 -15.73
N SER A 101 -0.10 7.80 -14.74
CA SER A 101 -0.39 9.24 -14.64
C SER A 101 0.69 10.05 -13.91
N ALA A 102 1.58 9.40 -13.16
CA ALA A 102 2.60 10.08 -12.37
C ALA A 102 3.62 10.81 -13.26
N ARG A 103 3.91 12.08 -12.93
CA ARG A 103 4.92 12.88 -13.64
C ARG A 103 6.31 12.27 -13.52
N GLN A 104 6.65 11.80 -12.32
CA GLN A 104 7.86 11.03 -12.06
C GLN A 104 7.46 9.60 -11.71
N LYS A 105 7.90 8.64 -12.53
CA LYS A 105 7.59 7.23 -12.29
C LYS A 105 8.45 6.70 -11.14
N PRO A 106 7.88 5.89 -10.23
CA PRO A 106 8.66 5.21 -9.21
C PRO A 106 9.69 4.29 -9.88
N SER A 107 10.87 4.21 -9.27
CA SER A 107 11.97 3.37 -9.75
C SER A 107 11.65 1.87 -9.63
N VAL A 108 10.79 1.50 -8.69
CA VAL A 108 10.44 0.12 -8.38
C VAL A 108 9.02 0.00 -7.82
N MET A 109 8.36 -1.09 -8.20
CA MET A 109 7.13 -1.56 -7.56
C MET A 109 7.33 -3.03 -7.14
N ILE A 110 7.20 -3.31 -5.84
CA ILE A 110 7.27 -4.66 -5.26
C ILE A 110 5.85 -5.09 -4.88
N SER A 111 5.47 -6.33 -5.16
CA SER A 111 4.16 -6.89 -4.76
C SER A 111 4.34 -8.23 -4.05
N GLY A 112 3.65 -8.41 -2.92
CA GLY A 112 3.69 -9.61 -2.08
C GLY A 112 2.32 -10.20 -1.76
#